data_AF-A0A538A689-F1
#
_entry.id   AF-A0A538A689-F1
#
_cell.length_a   1.000
_cell.length_b   1.000
_cell.length_c   1.000
_cell.angle_alpha   90.00
_cell.angle_beta   90.00
_cell.angle_gamma   90.00
#
_symmetry.space_group_name_H-M   'P 1'
#
loop_
_entity.id
_entity.type
_entity.pdbx_description
1 polymer ?
#
loop_
_entity_poly.entity_id
_entity_poly.type
_entity_poly.pdbx_seq_one_letter_code
_entity_poly.pdbx_strand_id
1 'polypeptide(L)'
;MKVVPVQLGPAMDIPKDMALIVETGCWGCEGGPSGLVRVYTRPDGSVAYDSLLDPAKLGLPMLRYTAPDGSVHEYPPFITGYATTPDASEIVAGLCLSGSCAGEGLSSWSPDSRTVLFRSTDGGVKWTEITRLDVGAGVIGLRRDGEILLVTYDGRESTVFRFFPGLTEVMKPPSTLSWPTEVLANGEIVWRDSNSVPVRSDGSPLVPALAGTDPGSVSQLLFDPVSMHGLATVYSFSPGGPGNYYLVPFDNTGLIGRGTFARAGEDVVWSIDNVWLGLGLTQEGFVLANASVPTPQMASNGQPLVSDFVPVALDLKQGTMRPLRPFPEGTVPRSRNLIAAIQRGPFARVVNTDNTCVNIRAEPLPSAGILDCAAEGVLLTDLGLAKDFAGSTWLHVATPAGAEGWANAQYLER
;
A
#
# COMPACT_ATOMS: atom_id res chain seq x y z
N MET A 1 24.94 13.76 -14.37
CA MET A 1 24.15 12.50 -14.42
C MET A 1 23.68 12.27 -15.85
N LYS A 2 23.80 11.06 -16.41
CA LYS A 2 23.18 10.74 -17.71
C LYS A 2 21.71 10.43 -17.45
N VAL A 3 20.83 11.30 -17.95
CA VAL A 3 19.39 11.16 -17.85
C VAL A 3 18.90 10.32 -19.02
N VAL A 4 18.10 9.29 -18.75
CA VAL A 4 17.49 8.43 -19.80
C VAL A 4 15.98 8.60 -19.74
N PRO A 5 15.30 9.01 -20.83
CA PRO A 5 13.84 9.05 -20.85
C PRO A 5 13.24 7.67 -20.62
N VAL A 6 12.26 7.58 -19.73
CA VAL A 6 11.37 6.45 -19.57
C VAL A 6 10.46 6.40 -20.79
N GLN A 7 10.50 5.29 -21.52
CA GLN A 7 9.57 5.05 -22.62
C GLN A 7 8.36 4.28 -22.12
N LEU A 8 7.16 4.71 -22.50
CA LEU A 8 5.96 3.92 -22.27
C LEU A 8 6.01 2.67 -23.17
N GLY A 9 6.19 1.51 -22.55
CA GLY A 9 6.09 0.20 -23.18
C GLY A 9 4.65 -0.31 -23.21
N PRO A 10 4.40 -1.41 -23.96
CA PRO A 10 3.08 -2.02 -23.99
C PRO A 10 2.68 -2.54 -22.60
N ALA A 11 1.38 -2.41 -22.30
CA ALA A 11 0.81 -2.96 -21.08
C ALA A 11 1.12 -4.46 -20.95
N MET A 12 1.35 -4.90 -19.72
CA MET A 12 1.71 -6.27 -19.38
C MET A 12 0.82 -6.83 -18.30
N ASP A 13 0.63 -8.14 -18.29
CA ASP A 13 -0.17 -8.78 -17.25
C ASP A 13 0.61 -8.82 -15.92
N ILE A 14 -0.12 -8.90 -14.80
CA ILE A 14 0.49 -9.10 -13.49
C ILE A 14 1.23 -10.46 -13.51
N PRO A 15 2.53 -10.51 -13.12
CA PRO A 15 3.28 -11.77 -13.04
C PRO A 15 2.54 -12.83 -12.21
N LYS A 16 2.64 -14.09 -12.61
CA LYS A 16 1.90 -15.20 -11.97
C LYS A 16 2.33 -15.45 -10.52
N ASP A 17 3.53 -15.06 -10.16
CA ASP A 17 4.14 -15.14 -8.84
C ASP A 17 3.93 -13.84 -8.03
N MET A 18 2.92 -13.05 -8.38
CA MET A 18 2.68 -11.75 -7.76
C MET A 18 1.20 -11.50 -7.50
N ALA A 19 0.91 -10.93 -6.34
CA ALA A 19 -0.40 -10.35 -6.04
C ALA A 19 -0.23 -8.92 -5.49
N LEU A 20 -1.02 -7.99 -6.00
CA LEU A 20 -1.00 -6.58 -5.62
C LEU A 20 -2.10 -6.32 -4.60
N ILE A 21 -1.78 -5.68 -3.47
CA ILE A 21 -2.80 -5.11 -2.59
C ILE A 21 -3.01 -3.67 -3.01
N VAL A 22 -4.25 -3.31 -3.33
CA VAL A 22 -4.60 -2.03 -3.94
C VAL A 22 -5.70 -1.33 -3.14
N GLU A 23 -5.53 -0.03 -2.93
CA GLU A 23 -6.55 0.83 -2.32
C GLU A 23 -7.74 1.04 -3.25
N THR A 24 -8.94 0.83 -2.72
CA THR A 24 -10.19 1.22 -3.39
C THR A 24 -10.72 2.52 -2.82
N GLY A 25 -11.32 3.35 -3.67
CA GLY A 25 -11.97 4.61 -3.36
C GLY A 25 -12.29 5.37 -4.64
N CYS A 26 -12.62 6.64 -4.51
CA CYS A 26 -12.68 7.57 -5.63
C CYS A 26 -11.67 8.71 -5.38
N TRP A 27 -10.98 9.14 -6.44
CA TRP A 27 -10.22 10.38 -6.43
C TRP A 27 -11.14 11.53 -6.80
N GLY A 28 -11.21 12.56 -5.95
CA GLY A 28 -12.01 13.76 -6.20
C GLY A 28 -13.52 13.63 -5.93
N CYS A 29 -14.02 12.44 -5.57
CA CYS A 29 -15.31 12.34 -4.91
C CYS A 29 -15.16 12.69 -3.41
N GLU A 30 -16.27 13.05 -2.76
CA GLU A 30 -16.36 13.12 -1.30
C GLU A 30 -16.03 11.73 -0.71
N GLY A 31 -14.86 11.57 -0.08
CA GLY A 31 -14.48 10.36 0.66
C GLY A 31 -13.01 9.93 0.57
N GLY A 32 -12.53 9.36 1.68
CA GLY A 32 -11.22 8.71 1.80
C GLY A 32 -11.19 7.29 1.20
N PRO A 33 -10.21 6.45 1.60
CA PRO A 33 -10.17 5.06 1.20
C PRO A 33 -11.46 4.32 1.57
N SER A 34 -11.99 3.53 0.63
CA SER A 34 -13.22 2.74 0.80
C SER A 34 -12.96 1.25 1.06
N GLY A 35 -11.72 0.79 0.88
CA GLY A 35 -11.36 -0.61 1.06
C GLY A 35 -9.97 -0.96 0.54
N LEU A 36 -9.65 -2.25 0.63
CA LEU A 36 -8.46 -2.86 0.06
C LEU A 36 -8.88 -4.09 -0.77
N VAL A 37 -8.28 -4.25 -1.95
CA VAL A 37 -8.47 -5.43 -2.81
C VAL A 37 -7.13 -6.06 -3.13
N ARG A 38 -7.12 -7.39 -3.26
CA ARG A 38 -5.98 -8.13 -3.79
C ARG A 38 -6.24 -8.49 -5.25
N VAL A 39 -5.31 -8.12 -6.12
CA VAL A 39 -5.37 -8.34 -7.57
C VAL A 39 -4.24 -9.25 -8.00
N TYR A 40 -4.55 -10.34 -8.71
CA TYR A 40 -3.57 -11.32 -9.18
C TYR A 40 -4.10 -12.11 -10.38
N THR A 41 -3.19 -12.78 -11.09
CA THR A 41 -3.52 -13.63 -12.23
C THR A 41 -3.71 -15.08 -11.76
N ARG A 42 -4.87 -15.67 -12.06
CA ARG A 42 -5.16 -17.09 -11.79
C ARG A 42 -4.42 -18.01 -12.77
N PRO A 43 -4.36 -19.32 -12.48
CA PRO A 43 -3.68 -20.30 -13.35
C PRO A 43 -4.26 -20.38 -14.77
N ASP A 44 -5.57 -20.13 -14.90
CA ASP A 44 -6.29 -20.07 -16.18
C ASP A 44 -6.06 -18.77 -16.98
N GLY A 45 -5.30 -17.82 -16.42
CA GLY A 45 -5.01 -16.52 -17.02
C GLY A 45 -6.05 -15.44 -16.72
N SER A 46 -7.13 -15.75 -16.00
CA SER A 46 -8.11 -14.75 -15.56
C SER A 46 -7.55 -13.87 -14.43
N VAL A 47 -7.99 -12.62 -14.35
CA VAL A 47 -7.64 -11.73 -13.23
C VAL A 47 -8.63 -11.94 -12.09
N ALA A 48 -8.12 -12.18 -10.88
CA ALA A 48 -8.89 -12.27 -9.66
C ALA A 48 -8.89 -10.94 -8.89
N TYR A 49 -9.99 -10.69 -8.18
CA TYR A 49 -10.16 -9.57 -7.26
C TYR A 49 -10.72 -10.10 -5.94
N ASP A 50 -9.87 -10.26 -4.94
CA ASP A 50 -10.31 -10.62 -3.59
C ASP A 50 -10.51 -9.34 -2.79
N SER A 51 -11.71 -9.11 -2.26
CA SER A 51 -11.96 -8.01 -1.33
C SER A 51 -11.34 -8.37 0.02
N LEU A 52 -10.29 -7.62 0.41
CA LEU A 52 -9.58 -7.84 1.68
C LEU A 52 -10.21 -7.00 2.79
N LEU A 53 -10.41 -5.70 2.55
CA LEU A 53 -11.06 -4.80 3.49
C LEU A 53 -12.29 -4.18 2.85
N ASP A 54 -13.44 -4.48 3.41
CA ASP A 54 -14.73 -3.88 3.08
C ASP A 54 -15.39 -3.44 4.39
N PRO A 55 -15.37 -2.13 4.72
CA PRO A 55 -15.97 -1.60 5.94
C PRO A 55 -17.41 -2.04 6.18
N ALA A 56 -18.20 -2.25 5.13
CA ALA A 56 -19.60 -2.67 5.25
C ALA A 56 -19.75 -4.12 5.75
N LYS A 57 -18.70 -4.94 5.63
CA LYS A 57 -18.69 -6.34 6.10
C LYS A 57 -18.14 -6.51 7.51
N LEU A 58 -17.64 -5.45 8.14
CA LEU A 58 -17.08 -5.50 9.50
C LEU A 58 -18.14 -5.42 10.61
N GLY A 59 -19.43 -5.38 10.27
CA GLY A 59 -20.53 -5.36 11.25
C GLY A 59 -20.61 -4.06 12.06
N LEU A 60 -19.99 -2.98 11.57
CA LEU A 60 -20.05 -1.66 12.19
C LEU A 60 -21.37 -0.95 11.86
N PRO A 61 -21.88 -0.08 12.75
CA PRO A 61 -23.06 0.72 12.46
C PRO A 61 -22.78 1.73 11.34
N MET A 62 -23.82 2.09 10.59
CA MET A 62 -23.74 3.22 9.65
C MET A 62 -23.47 4.52 10.40
N LEU A 63 -22.60 5.35 9.84
CA LEU A 63 -22.38 6.72 10.30
C LEU A 63 -23.56 7.59 9.94
N ARG A 64 -23.94 8.48 10.85
CA ARG A 64 -25.03 9.44 10.67
C ARG A 64 -24.47 10.85 10.66
N TYR A 65 -24.71 11.56 9.57
CA TYR A 65 -24.41 12.97 9.44
C TYR A 65 -25.71 13.75 9.31
N THR A 66 -25.87 14.81 10.10
CA THR A 66 -26.99 15.74 9.94
C THR A 66 -26.45 17.00 9.29
N ALA A 67 -26.85 17.27 8.06
CA ALA A 67 -26.43 18.46 7.33
C ALA A 67 -27.02 19.73 7.95
N PRO A 68 -26.46 20.93 7.64
CA PRO A 68 -26.94 22.19 8.19
C PRO A 68 -28.42 22.50 7.88
N ASP A 69 -28.98 21.92 6.83
CA ASP A 69 -30.39 22.04 6.45
C ASP A 69 -31.33 21.08 7.24
N GLY A 70 -30.78 20.27 8.14
CA GLY A 70 -31.50 19.30 8.96
C GLY A 70 -31.71 17.94 8.31
N SER A 71 -31.24 17.73 7.07
CA SER A 71 -31.29 16.42 6.42
C SER A 71 -30.30 15.45 7.08
N VAL A 72 -30.71 14.19 7.24
CA VAL A 72 -29.89 13.12 7.82
C VAL A 72 -29.43 12.20 6.71
N HIS A 73 -28.11 12.04 6.61
CA HIS A 73 -27.45 11.15 5.68
C HIS A 73 -26.79 10.00 6.42
N GLU A 74 -26.95 8.78 5.90
CA GLU A 74 -26.29 7.58 6.42
C GLU A 74 -25.21 7.13 5.45
N TYR A 75 -24.02 6.86 5.98
CA TYR A 75 -22.87 6.40 5.19
C TYR A 75 -22.23 5.19 5.86
N PRO A 76 -21.64 4.25 5.08
CA PRO A 76 -20.81 3.22 5.67
C PRO A 76 -19.63 3.85 6.42
N PRO A 77 -19.13 3.21 7.48
CA PRO A 77 -17.86 3.60 8.08
C PRO A 77 -16.79 3.69 6.99
N PHE A 78 -16.02 4.77 7.00
CA PHE A 78 -14.89 4.94 6.09
C PHE A 78 -13.58 4.71 6.83
N ILE A 79 -12.55 4.41 6.04
CA ILE A 79 -11.21 4.13 6.56
C ILE A 79 -10.54 5.46 6.90
N THR A 80 -10.12 5.63 8.16
CA THR A 80 -9.38 6.81 8.64
C THR A 80 -7.89 6.74 8.35
N GLY A 81 -7.40 5.54 8.02
CA GLY A 81 -6.03 5.24 7.60
C GLY A 81 -5.75 3.75 7.70
N TYR A 82 -4.68 3.29 7.07
CA TYR A 82 -4.20 1.92 7.20
C TYR A 82 -2.68 1.86 7.08
N ALA A 83 -2.09 0.76 7.55
CA ALA A 83 -0.69 0.44 7.36
C ALA A 83 -0.52 -1.06 7.11
N THR A 84 0.48 -1.42 6.31
CA THR A 84 0.77 -2.79 5.88
C THR A 84 2.24 -3.10 6.16
N THR A 85 2.56 -4.37 6.39
CA THR A 85 3.92 -4.86 6.07
C THR A 85 4.11 -4.85 4.54
N PRO A 86 5.35 -4.78 4.02
CA PRO A 86 5.60 -4.72 2.58
C PRO A 86 4.98 -5.88 1.77
N ASP A 87 4.88 -7.07 2.40
CA ASP A 87 4.29 -8.30 1.86
C ASP A 87 2.82 -8.49 2.26
N ALA A 88 2.21 -7.51 2.92
CA ALA A 88 0.87 -7.58 3.49
C ALA A 88 0.61 -8.76 4.43
N SER A 89 1.65 -9.40 4.98
CA SER A 89 1.49 -10.44 6.01
C SER A 89 0.73 -9.92 7.23
N GLU A 90 0.92 -8.63 7.56
CA GLU A 90 0.09 -7.91 8.51
C GLU A 90 -0.50 -6.64 7.90
N ILE A 91 -1.78 -6.38 8.21
CA ILE A 91 -2.48 -5.15 7.83
C ILE A 91 -3.24 -4.62 9.04
N VAL A 92 -3.13 -3.32 9.29
CA VAL A 92 -3.90 -2.60 10.31
C VAL A 92 -4.70 -1.50 9.65
N ALA A 93 -5.97 -1.37 10.02
CA ALA A 93 -6.86 -0.34 9.50
C ALA A 93 -7.63 0.35 10.63
N GLY A 94 -7.75 1.68 10.54
CA GLY A 94 -8.62 2.49 11.37
C GLY A 94 -9.93 2.79 10.64
N LEU A 95 -11.06 2.72 11.33
CA LEU A 95 -12.36 3.08 10.78
C LEU A 95 -13.08 4.07 11.69
N CYS A 96 -13.79 5.00 11.09
CA CYS A 96 -14.58 5.99 11.82
C CYS A 96 -15.83 5.33 12.43
N LEU A 97 -16.04 5.52 13.74
CA LEU A 97 -17.21 5.02 14.47
C LEU A 97 -18.29 6.08 14.67
N SER A 98 -17.89 7.33 14.88
CA SER A 98 -18.79 8.46 15.11
C SER A 98 -18.07 9.77 14.85
N GLY A 99 -18.84 10.86 14.77
CA GLY A 99 -18.33 12.18 14.43
C GLY A 99 -17.82 12.25 12.99
N SER A 100 -17.11 13.32 12.67
CA SER A 100 -16.40 13.47 11.41
C SER A 100 -14.94 13.09 11.61
N CYS A 101 -14.48 12.06 10.90
CA CYS A 101 -13.13 11.51 11.03
C CYS A 101 -12.19 11.86 9.86
N ALA A 102 -12.17 13.12 9.44
CA ALA A 102 -11.38 13.60 8.31
C ALA A 102 -11.73 13.04 6.92
N GLY A 103 -13.01 12.73 6.67
CA GLY A 103 -13.46 12.29 5.34
C GLY A 103 -13.17 13.30 4.20
N GLU A 104 -13.08 14.59 4.54
CA GLU A 104 -12.77 15.71 3.64
C GLU A 104 -11.37 16.29 3.89
N GLY A 105 -10.50 15.54 4.59
CA GLY A 105 -9.19 16.00 5.03
C GLY A 105 -9.17 16.41 6.52
N LEU A 106 -7.97 16.66 7.04
CA LEU A 106 -7.72 16.74 8.48
C LEU A 106 -8.44 17.89 9.20
N SER A 107 -8.81 18.95 8.49
CA SER A 107 -9.62 20.04 9.06
C SER A 107 -11.06 19.61 9.38
N SER A 108 -11.52 18.47 8.85
CA SER A 108 -12.85 17.92 9.10
C SER A 108 -12.89 16.92 10.25
N TRP A 109 -11.85 16.81 11.10
CA TRP A 109 -11.97 16.07 12.37
C TRP A 109 -12.87 16.83 13.36
N SER A 110 -13.86 16.14 13.94
CA SER A 110 -14.70 16.71 14.99
C SER A 110 -14.27 16.25 16.40
N PRO A 111 -14.49 17.03 17.47
CA PRO A 111 -14.10 16.64 18.84
C PRO A 111 -14.80 15.37 19.37
N ASP A 112 -15.97 15.03 18.84
CA ASP A 112 -16.75 13.82 19.14
C ASP A 112 -16.38 12.63 18.24
N SER A 113 -15.34 12.77 17.41
CA SER A 113 -14.87 11.69 16.55
C SER A 113 -14.33 10.51 17.35
N ARG A 114 -14.62 9.31 16.86
CA ARG A 114 -14.22 8.03 17.48
C ARG A 114 -13.73 7.08 16.42
N THR A 115 -12.74 6.27 16.74
CA THR A 115 -12.12 5.34 15.79
C THR A 115 -12.05 3.93 16.36
N VAL A 116 -12.30 2.93 15.53
CA VAL A 116 -12.01 1.52 15.83
C VAL A 116 -10.81 1.07 15.02
N LEU A 117 -9.94 0.27 15.63
CA LEU A 117 -8.81 -0.35 14.94
C LEU A 117 -9.08 -1.83 14.70
N PHE A 118 -8.77 -2.29 13.48
CA PHE A 118 -8.78 -3.69 13.09
C PHE A 118 -7.39 -4.12 12.66
N ARG A 119 -7.09 -5.40 12.85
CA ARG A 119 -5.84 -6.05 12.43
C ARG A 119 -6.15 -7.35 11.68
N SER A 120 -5.37 -7.61 10.64
CA SER A 120 -5.28 -8.88 9.92
C SER A 120 -3.84 -9.37 9.92
N THR A 121 -3.65 -10.68 10.10
CA THR A 121 -2.33 -11.35 10.11
C THR A 121 -2.28 -12.51 9.11
N ASP A 122 -3.26 -12.61 8.21
CA ASP A 122 -3.41 -13.70 7.24
C ASP A 122 -3.49 -13.16 5.79
N GLY A 123 -2.89 -12.00 5.54
CA GLY A 123 -2.91 -11.39 4.21
C GLY A 123 -4.18 -10.58 3.91
N GLY A 124 -4.91 -10.13 4.93
CA GLY A 124 -6.12 -9.32 4.79
C GLY A 124 -7.42 -10.13 4.65
N VAL A 125 -7.42 -11.43 4.95
CA VAL A 125 -8.60 -12.30 4.76
C VAL A 125 -9.51 -12.28 5.99
N LYS A 126 -8.93 -12.40 7.19
CA LYS A 126 -9.64 -12.24 8.46
C LYS A 126 -9.21 -10.96 9.16
N TRP A 127 -10.19 -10.31 9.79
CA TRP A 127 -10.00 -9.08 10.54
C TRP A 127 -10.51 -9.25 11.96
N THR A 128 -9.70 -8.80 12.91
CA THR A 128 -10.04 -8.78 14.33
C THR A 128 -10.06 -7.34 14.82
N GLU A 129 -11.13 -6.95 15.51
CA GLU A 129 -11.16 -5.68 16.24
C GLU A 129 -10.13 -5.74 17.37
N ILE A 130 -9.17 -4.81 17.39
CA ILE A 130 -8.12 -4.79 18.42
C ILE A 130 -8.39 -3.74 19.51
N THR A 131 -9.06 -2.63 19.17
CA THR A 131 -9.44 -1.60 20.15
C THR A 131 -10.47 -0.62 19.59
N ARG A 132 -11.14 0.10 20.49
CA ARG A 132 -11.92 1.31 20.20
C ARG A 132 -11.28 2.49 20.93
N LEU A 133 -11.05 3.57 20.21
CA LEU A 133 -10.43 4.77 20.69
C LEU A 133 -11.49 5.84 20.94
N ASP A 134 -11.46 6.43 22.13
CA ASP A 134 -12.31 7.55 22.54
C ASP A 134 -11.87 8.90 21.95
N VAL A 135 -11.19 8.87 20.81
CA VAL A 135 -10.71 10.02 20.05
C VAL A 135 -10.74 9.67 18.56
N GLY A 136 -10.75 10.70 17.72
CA GLY A 136 -10.49 10.51 16.31
C GLY A 136 -9.06 10.06 16.08
N ALA A 137 -8.85 9.00 15.30
CA ALA A 137 -7.53 8.50 14.98
C ALA A 137 -7.42 8.01 13.53
N GLY A 138 -6.29 8.29 12.88
CA GLY A 138 -5.89 7.70 11.61
C GLY A 138 -4.67 6.81 11.80
N VAL A 139 -4.65 5.65 11.14
CA VAL A 139 -3.46 4.78 11.11
C VAL A 139 -2.50 5.30 10.05
N ILE A 140 -1.24 5.53 10.43
CA ILE A 140 -0.20 6.08 9.55
C ILE A 140 0.92 5.08 9.29
N GLY A 141 1.24 4.20 10.24
CA GLY A 141 2.34 3.27 10.09
C GLY A 141 2.28 2.07 11.03
N LEU A 142 3.04 1.04 10.68
CA LEU A 142 3.16 -0.21 11.42
C LEU A 142 4.64 -0.53 11.59
N ARG A 143 5.08 -0.72 12.84
CA ARG A 143 6.45 -1.14 13.16
C ARG A 143 6.59 -2.66 13.11
N ARG A 144 7.83 -3.14 12.94
CA ARG A 144 8.16 -4.58 12.95
C ARG A 144 7.81 -5.31 14.25
N ASP A 145 7.78 -4.59 15.36
CA ASP A 145 7.36 -5.12 16.67
C ASP A 145 5.83 -5.11 16.86
N GLY A 146 5.08 -4.66 15.86
CA GLY A 146 3.62 -4.59 15.87
C GLY A 146 3.06 -3.33 16.52
N GLU A 147 3.89 -2.35 16.92
CA GLU A 147 3.38 -1.04 17.36
C GLU A 147 2.80 -0.26 16.18
N ILE A 148 1.68 0.41 16.42
CA ILE A 148 0.93 1.14 15.39
C ILE A 148 1.13 2.64 15.61
N LEU A 149 1.61 3.35 14.60
CA LEU A 149 1.67 4.81 14.61
C LEU A 149 0.29 5.37 14.23
N LEU A 150 -0.28 6.13 15.14
CA LEU A 150 -1.56 6.82 14.97
C LEU A 150 -1.33 8.33 14.88
N VAL A 151 -2.07 9.00 14.00
CA VAL A 151 -2.41 10.41 14.18
C VAL A 151 -3.71 10.47 14.96
N THR A 152 -3.79 11.35 15.96
CA THR A 152 -4.96 11.44 16.84
C THR A 152 -5.42 12.88 16.98
N TYR A 153 -6.73 13.05 17.09
CA TYR A 153 -7.42 14.32 17.25
C TYR A 153 -8.35 14.26 18.45
N ASP A 154 -8.04 15.03 19.49
CA ASP A 154 -8.80 15.13 20.73
C ASP A 154 -9.56 16.46 20.87
N GLY A 155 -9.79 17.18 19.75
CA GLY A 155 -10.44 18.49 19.74
C GLY A 155 -9.49 19.68 19.93
N ARG A 156 -8.17 19.45 20.00
CA ARG A 156 -7.16 20.52 20.01
C ARG A 156 -6.91 21.07 18.59
N GLU A 157 -6.38 22.29 18.50
CA GLU A 157 -5.98 22.92 17.23
C GLU A 157 -4.84 22.17 16.49
N SER A 158 -4.25 21.13 17.09
CA SER A 158 -3.12 20.38 16.53
C SER A 158 -3.32 18.86 16.65
N THR A 159 -2.97 18.13 15.59
CA THR A 159 -2.88 16.67 15.60
C THR A 159 -1.70 16.19 16.47
N VAL A 160 -1.86 15.04 17.12
CA VAL A 160 -0.81 14.42 17.94
C VAL A 160 -0.52 13.02 17.44
N PHE A 161 0.75 12.67 17.33
CA PHE A 161 1.19 11.34 16.89
C PHE A 161 1.44 10.45 18.10
N ARG A 162 0.94 9.20 18.07
CA ARG A 162 0.99 8.28 19.21
C ARG A 162 1.28 6.85 18.76
N PHE A 163 2.10 6.12 19.51
CA PHE A 163 2.25 4.67 19.30
C PHE A 163 1.24 3.90 20.15
N PHE A 164 0.37 3.12 19.50
CA PHE A 164 -0.49 2.13 20.15
C PHE A 164 0.26 0.80 20.31
N PRO A 165 0.11 0.07 21.44
CA PRO A 165 -0.93 0.20 22.47
C PRO A 165 -0.67 1.21 23.60
N GLY A 166 0.57 1.68 23.79
CA GLY A 166 0.90 2.57 24.91
C GLY A 166 0.26 3.95 24.85
N LEU A 167 -0.17 4.38 23.66
CA LEU A 167 -0.61 5.75 23.33
C LEU A 167 0.41 6.82 23.73
N THR A 168 1.69 6.44 23.76
CA THR A 168 2.81 7.33 24.04
C THR A 168 2.91 8.37 22.93
N GLU A 169 2.86 9.65 23.29
CA GLU A 169 3.07 10.75 22.35
C GLU A 169 4.45 10.64 21.72
N VAL A 170 4.46 10.53 20.40
CA VAL A 170 5.66 10.55 19.59
C VAL A 170 5.98 12.01 19.34
N MET A 171 7.23 12.35 19.68
CA MET A 171 7.95 13.62 19.50
C MET A 171 7.26 14.70 18.64
N LYS A 172 7.40 15.97 19.06
CA LYS A 172 6.94 17.12 18.27
C LYS A 172 7.42 17.00 16.81
N PRO A 173 6.51 17.13 15.83
CA PRO A 173 6.89 17.17 14.42
C PRO A 173 8.03 18.17 14.18
N PRO A 174 8.93 17.92 13.22
CA PRO A 174 10.06 18.81 12.92
C PRO A 174 9.63 20.25 12.64
N SER A 175 8.42 20.43 12.09
CA SER A 175 7.74 21.71 11.95
C SER A 175 6.23 21.54 12.05
N THR A 176 5.49 22.63 12.25
CA THR A 176 4.01 22.62 12.31
C THR A 176 3.33 22.22 11.01
N LEU A 177 4.07 22.19 9.90
CA LEU A 177 3.60 21.74 8.59
C LEU A 177 4.17 20.38 8.21
N SER A 178 4.84 19.70 9.15
CA SER A 178 5.43 18.39 8.88
C SER A 178 4.44 17.25 9.06
N TRP A 179 4.49 16.27 8.16
CA TRP A 179 3.59 15.12 8.16
C TRP A 179 4.37 13.82 8.15
N PRO A 180 4.10 12.86 9.04
CA PRO A 180 4.77 11.56 8.99
C PRO A 180 4.26 10.79 7.78
N THR A 181 5.20 10.22 7.05
CA THR A 181 4.93 9.43 5.85
C THR A 181 5.18 7.96 6.06
N GLU A 182 6.11 7.61 6.94
CA GLU A 182 6.59 6.24 7.09
C GLU A 182 7.18 6.02 8.48
N VAL A 183 7.12 4.77 8.93
CA VAL A 183 7.93 4.29 10.06
C VAL A 183 8.90 3.25 9.53
N LEU A 184 10.18 3.53 9.66
CA LEU A 184 11.25 2.67 9.21
C LEU A 184 11.34 1.39 10.05
N ALA A 185 12.03 0.39 9.51
CA ALA A 185 12.34 -0.86 10.20
C ALA A 185 13.05 -0.68 11.55
N ASN A 186 13.84 0.40 11.71
CA ASN A 186 14.54 0.75 12.94
C ASN A 186 13.66 1.55 13.93
N GLY A 187 12.39 1.81 13.59
CA GLY A 187 11.44 2.58 14.38
C GLY A 187 11.50 4.10 14.18
N GLU A 188 12.41 4.60 13.34
CA GLU A 188 12.49 6.01 12.98
C GLU A 188 11.27 6.44 12.16
N ILE A 189 10.76 7.64 12.41
CA ILE A 189 9.65 8.22 11.64
C ILE A 189 10.23 9.14 10.57
N VAL A 190 9.83 8.92 9.34
CA VAL A 190 10.10 9.84 8.23
C VAL A 190 8.97 10.85 8.17
N TRP A 191 9.35 12.12 8.09
CA TRP A 191 8.45 13.25 7.97
C TRP A 191 8.63 13.91 6.61
N ARG A 192 7.58 14.50 6.05
CA ARG A 192 7.68 15.51 5.00
C ARG A 192 7.66 16.88 5.65
N ASP A 193 8.61 17.75 5.32
CA ASP A 193 8.56 19.15 5.73
C ASP A 193 7.57 19.98 4.87
N SER A 194 7.53 21.30 5.10
CA SER A 194 6.67 22.21 4.33
C SER A 194 7.01 22.31 2.83
N ASN A 195 8.18 21.83 2.43
CA ASN A 195 8.63 21.77 1.04
C ASN A 195 8.47 20.36 0.47
N SER A 196 7.73 19.49 1.17
CA SER A 196 7.53 18.07 0.83
C SER A 196 8.81 17.23 0.84
N VAL A 197 9.89 17.73 1.46
CA VAL A 197 11.18 17.03 1.54
C VAL A 197 11.13 16.01 2.69
N PRO A 198 11.54 14.76 2.45
CA PRO A 198 11.68 13.78 3.51
C PRO A 198 12.80 14.13 4.51
N VAL A 199 12.44 14.25 5.78
CA VAL A 199 13.32 14.60 6.89
C VAL A 199 13.11 13.63 8.06
N ARG A 200 14.13 13.52 8.92
CA ARG A 200 14.06 12.82 10.19
C ARG A 200 13.32 13.68 11.22
N SER A 201 13.03 13.09 12.39
CA SER A 201 12.38 13.79 13.50
C SER A 201 13.16 15.02 14.03
N ASP A 202 14.48 15.09 13.81
CA ASP A 202 15.31 16.25 14.16
C ASP A 202 15.33 17.34 13.06
N GLY A 203 14.59 17.14 11.96
CA GLY A 203 14.56 18.02 10.80
C GLY A 203 15.72 17.85 9.83
N SER A 204 16.67 16.95 10.10
CA SER A 204 17.75 16.65 9.16
C SER A 204 17.20 15.91 7.93
N PRO A 205 17.71 16.18 6.71
CA PRO A 205 17.29 15.45 5.51
C PRO A 205 17.53 13.94 5.66
N LEU A 206 16.54 13.12 5.26
CA LEU A 206 16.67 11.66 5.34
C LEU A 206 17.85 11.16 4.49
N VAL A 207 18.04 11.76 3.32
CA VAL A 207 19.15 11.50 2.39
C VAL A 207 20.00 12.77 2.29
N PRO A 208 21.35 12.68 2.26
CA PRO A 208 22.23 13.83 2.06
C PRO A 208 21.82 14.65 0.83
N ALA A 209 22.02 15.97 0.87
CA ALA A 209 21.71 16.86 -0.25
C ALA A 209 22.28 16.28 -1.56
N LEU A 210 21.40 15.96 -2.50
CA LEU A 210 21.80 15.31 -3.73
C LEU A 210 22.58 16.33 -4.57
N ALA A 211 23.90 16.17 -4.67
CA ALA A 211 24.77 17.11 -5.36
C ALA A 211 24.30 17.33 -6.80
N GLY A 212 24.04 18.59 -7.17
CA GLY A 212 23.52 18.98 -8.49
C GLY A 212 22.00 18.98 -8.61
N THR A 213 21.26 18.85 -7.51
CA THR A 213 19.82 19.10 -7.44
C THR A 213 19.54 20.31 -6.54
N ASP A 214 18.48 21.06 -6.84
CA ASP A 214 18.08 22.19 -5.99
C ASP A 214 17.51 21.66 -4.65
N PRO A 215 17.83 22.30 -3.50
CA PRO A 215 17.18 21.99 -2.23
C PRO A 215 15.66 22.13 -2.39
N GLY A 216 14.89 21.08 -2.03
CA GLY A 216 13.44 21.04 -2.26
C GLY A 216 13.00 20.30 -3.53
N SER A 217 13.93 19.83 -4.35
CA SER A 217 13.60 19.04 -5.53
C SER A 217 13.23 17.59 -5.20
N VAL A 218 13.63 17.02 -4.07
CA VAL A 218 13.24 15.65 -3.71
C VAL A 218 11.79 15.63 -3.23
N SER A 219 10.89 15.11 -4.05
CA SER A 219 9.46 15.06 -3.76
C SER A 219 9.05 13.76 -3.08
N GLN A 220 9.68 12.62 -3.37
CA GLN A 220 9.39 11.32 -2.74
C GLN A 220 10.64 10.46 -2.63
N LEU A 221 10.65 9.54 -1.66
CA LEU A 221 11.65 8.49 -1.54
C LEU A 221 10.95 7.14 -1.46
N LEU A 222 11.55 6.19 -2.13
CA LEU A 222 11.27 4.77 -2.05
C LEU A 222 12.57 4.11 -1.61
N PHE A 223 12.59 3.29 -0.56
CA PHE A 223 13.82 2.62 -0.16
C PHE A 223 13.55 1.37 0.66
N ASP A 224 14.53 0.48 0.66
CA ASP A 224 14.61 -0.57 1.66
C ASP A 224 15.17 0.05 2.95
N PRO A 225 14.43 0.04 4.06
CA PRO A 225 14.88 0.65 5.31
C PRO A 225 16.07 -0.07 5.96
N VAL A 226 16.43 -1.28 5.50
CA VAL A 226 17.61 -2.01 5.99
C VAL A 226 18.87 -1.57 5.25
N SER A 227 18.85 -1.58 3.91
CA SER A 227 20.00 -1.21 3.10
C SER A 227 20.10 0.30 2.81
N MET A 228 19.01 1.05 3.03
CA MET A 228 18.80 2.41 2.53
C MET A 228 18.99 2.55 1.02
N HIS A 229 18.93 1.44 0.28
CA HIS A 229 18.94 1.45 -1.18
C HIS A 229 17.54 1.79 -1.68
N GLY A 230 17.43 2.69 -2.64
CA GLY A 230 16.14 3.24 -3.02
C GLY A 230 16.10 3.99 -4.33
N LEU A 231 14.92 4.55 -4.62
CA LEU A 231 14.65 5.52 -5.68
C LEU A 231 14.10 6.81 -5.08
N ALA A 232 14.64 7.94 -5.49
CA ALA A 232 14.12 9.25 -5.18
C ALA A 232 13.38 9.82 -6.40
N THR A 233 12.19 10.36 -6.18
CA THR A 233 11.55 11.24 -7.16
C THR A 233 12.10 12.63 -6.96
N VAL A 234 12.73 13.16 -7.98
CA VAL A 234 13.31 14.50 -8.02
C VAL A 234 12.50 15.34 -9.00
N TYR A 235 12.00 16.48 -8.56
CA TYR A 235 11.31 17.48 -9.36
C TYR A 235 12.27 18.61 -9.71
N SER A 236 12.42 18.93 -10.99
CA SER A 236 13.10 20.14 -11.44
C SER A 236 12.09 21.11 -12.03
N PHE A 237 12.04 22.31 -11.46
CA PHE A 237 11.27 23.42 -12.00
C PHE A 237 12.01 24.10 -13.15
N SER A 238 11.31 24.39 -14.24
CA SER A 238 11.82 25.21 -15.34
C SER A 238 10.97 26.49 -15.45
N PRO A 239 11.51 27.69 -15.16
CA PRO A 239 10.75 28.94 -15.26
C PRO A 239 10.18 29.14 -16.67
N GLY A 240 8.86 29.16 -16.80
CA GLY A 240 8.15 29.32 -18.08
C GLY A 240 8.06 28.05 -18.94
N GLY A 241 8.48 26.88 -18.42
CA GLY A 241 8.36 25.58 -19.07
C GLY A 241 7.70 24.53 -18.17
N PRO A 242 7.44 23.30 -18.68
CA PRO A 242 6.95 22.22 -17.83
C PRO A 242 8.02 21.79 -16.82
N GLY A 243 7.59 21.44 -15.61
CA GLY A 243 8.45 20.79 -14.63
C GLY A 243 8.91 19.41 -15.11
N ASN A 244 9.94 18.84 -14.50
CA ASN A 244 10.45 17.52 -14.86
C ASN A 244 10.53 16.64 -13.63
N TYR A 245 10.16 15.36 -13.77
CA TYR A 245 10.28 14.38 -12.70
C TYR A 245 11.32 13.33 -13.08
N TYR A 246 12.27 13.07 -12.18
CA TYR A 246 13.32 12.08 -12.33
C TYR A 246 13.16 11.02 -11.25
N LEU A 247 13.33 9.76 -11.62
CA LEU A 247 13.55 8.68 -10.67
C LEU A 247 15.05 8.44 -10.59
N VAL A 248 15.62 8.63 -9.40
CA VAL A 248 17.06 8.59 -9.19
C VAL A 248 17.41 7.55 -8.12
N PRO A 249 18.23 6.54 -8.43
CA PRO A 249 18.67 5.58 -7.45
C PRO A 249 19.60 6.22 -6.40
N PHE A 250 19.39 5.85 -5.14
CA PHE A 250 20.22 6.29 -4.01
C PHE A 250 20.55 5.14 -3.06
N ASP A 251 21.60 5.31 -2.26
CA ASP A 251 21.97 4.47 -1.13
C ASP A 251 22.33 5.33 0.09
N ASN A 252 22.89 4.70 1.12
CA ASN A 252 23.37 5.38 2.33
C ASN A 252 24.53 6.37 2.11
N THR A 253 25.14 6.39 0.93
CA THR A 253 26.21 7.34 0.53
C THR A 253 25.69 8.50 -0.32
N GLY A 254 24.46 8.42 -0.83
CA GLY A 254 23.84 9.42 -1.69
C GLY A 254 23.38 8.82 -3.01
N LEU A 255 23.42 9.60 -4.11
CA LEU A 255 22.97 9.12 -5.41
C LEU A 255 23.93 8.11 -6.03
N ILE A 256 23.41 6.93 -6.37
CA ILE A 256 24.17 5.85 -6.99
C ILE A 256 23.65 5.52 -8.38
N GLY A 257 24.03 6.34 -9.36
CA GLY A 257 23.95 5.94 -10.77
C GLY A 257 23.14 6.86 -11.68
N ARG A 258 22.44 6.25 -12.65
CA ARG A 258 21.74 6.93 -13.74
C ARG A 258 20.30 7.24 -13.31
N GLY A 259 19.86 8.48 -13.49
CA GLY A 259 18.46 8.86 -13.31
C GLY A 259 17.65 8.53 -14.55
N THR A 260 16.46 7.97 -14.36
CA THR A 260 15.48 7.75 -15.42
C THR A 260 14.43 8.88 -15.36
N PHE A 261 13.96 9.36 -16.50
CA PHE A 261 13.24 10.65 -16.63
C PHE A 261 11.87 10.52 -17.26
N ALA A 262 10.90 11.27 -16.77
CA ALA A 262 9.72 11.65 -17.57
C ALA A 262 9.58 13.18 -17.55
N ARG A 263 9.32 13.77 -18.72
CA ARG A 263 9.04 15.20 -18.86
C ARG A 263 7.60 15.45 -18.44
N ALA A 264 7.30 16.49 -17.64
CA ALA A 264 5.90 16.86 -17.47
C ALA A 264 5.35 17.39 -18.80
N GLY A 265 4.16 16.94 -19.18
CA GLY A 265 3.56 17.21 -20.49
C GLY A 265 3.98 16.24 -21.61
N GLU A 266 4.82 15.23 -21.33
CA GLU A 266 4.96 14.02 -22.15
C GLU A 266 4.17 12.89 -21.46
N ASP A 267 2.84 13.05 -21.38
CA ASP A 267 1.79 12.08 -21.03
C ASP A 267 1.96 11.14 -19.81
N VAL A 268 3.04 11.26 -19.03
CA VAL A 268 3.31 10.48 -17.82
C VAL A 268 3.60 11.42 -16.67
N VAL A 269 2.62 11.57 -15.78
CA VAL A 269 2.80 12.27 -14.50
C VAL A 269 2.95 11.21 -13.41
N TRP A 270 4.07 11.24 -12.70
CA TRP A 270 4.22 10.40 -11.51
C TRP A 270 3.40 11.03 -10.41
N SER A 271 2.37 10.33 -9.94
CA SER A 271 1.83 10.60 -8.62
C SER A 271 2.25 9.48 -7.70
N ILE A 272 3.11 9.82 -6.74
CA ILE A 272 3.55 8.93 -5.66
C ILE A 272 3.08 9.58 -4.36
N ASP A 273 1.79 9.89 -4.24
CA ASP A 273 1.25 10.31 -2.95
C ASP A 273 1.33 9.12 -1.99
N ASN A 274 2.17 9.22 -0.96
CA ASN A 274 2.26 8.36 0.24
C ASN A 274 2.14 6.84 0.04
N VAL A 275 2.46 6.34 -1.16
CA VAL A 275 2.09 4.98 -1.57
C VAL A 275 3.33 4.23 -2.03
N TRP A 276 3.52 3.12 -1.34
CA TRP A 276 4.51 2.09 -1.51
C TRP A 276 4.68 1.70 -2.97
N LEU A 277 5.74 2.20 -3.62
CA LEU A 277 6.25 1.58 -4.84
C LEU A 277 6.98 0.31 -4.42
N GLY A 278 6.28 -0.80 -4.18
CA GLY A 278 6.94 -1.98 -3.58
C GLY A 278 8.22 -2.37 -4.33
N LEU A 279 9.37 -2.08 -3.71
CA LEU A 279 10.68 -2.52 -4.17
C LEU A 279 10.70 -4.03 -4.06
N GLY A 280 10.62 -4.72 -5.19
CA GLY A 280 10.78 -6.16 -5.11
C GLY A 280 11.16 -6.84 -6.41
N LEU A 281 11.80 -6.16 -7.35
CA LEU A 281 12.46 -6.88 -8.44
C LEU A 281 13.96 -6.59 -8.43
N THR A 282 14.56 -6.70 -7.24
CA THR A 282 16.02 -6.64 -7.02
C THR A 282 16.79 -7.72 -7.78
N GLN A 283 16.12 -8.77 -8.27
CA GLN A 283 16.75 -9.78 -9.12
C GLN A 283 16.68 -9.45 -10.63
N GLU A 284 15.70 -8.67 -11.11
CA GLU A 284 15.53 -8.41 -12.55
C GLU A 284 15.77 -6.95 -12.96
N GLY A 285 15.69 -5.99 -12.04
CA GLY A 285 15.89 -4.55 -12.32
C GLY A 285 14.60 -3.77 -12.55
N PHE A 286 13.47 -4.27 -12.04
CA PHE A 286 12.19 -3.59 -12.12
C PHE A 286 11.78 -2.94 -10.79
N VAL A 287 10.92 -1.92 -10.85
CA VAL A 287 10.22 -1.33 -9.70
C VAL A 287 8.74 -1.25 -10.00
N LEU A 288 7.88 -1.66 -9.07
CA LEU A 288 6.45 -1.45 -9.22
C LEU A 288 6.06 -0.10 -8.65
N ALA A 289 5.25 0.64 -9.39
CA ALA A 289 4.91 2.01 -9.06
C ALA A 289 3.48 2.36 -9.45
N ASN A 290 3.00 3.53 -9.04
CA ASN A 290 1.82 4.17 -9.62
C ASN A 290 2.25 5.30 -10.56
N ALA A 291 1.61 5.42 -11.72
CA ALA A 291 1.85 6.49 -12.68
C ALA A 291 0.56 6.87 -13.42
N SER A 292 0.47 8.13 -13.84
CA SER A 292 -0.53 8.54 -14.82
C SER A 292 -0.09 8.07 -16.21
N VAL A 293 -0.99 7.40 -16.94
CA VAL A 293 -0.69 6.83 -18.26
C VAL A 293 -1.75 7.25 -19.28
N PRO A 294 -1.37 7.58 -20.53
CA PRO A 294 -2.34 7.90 -21.57
C PRO A 294 -3.14 6.65 -21.95
N THR A 295 -4.44 6.82 -22.13
CA THR A 295 -5.35 5.78 -22.58
C THR A 295 -5.55 5.87 -24.10
N PRO A 296 -6.06 4.81 -24.76
CA PRO A 296 -6.43 4.87 -26.17
C PRO A 296 -7.60 5.82 -26.47
N GLN A 297 -8.29 6.33 -25.46
CA GLN A 297 -9.45 7.20 -25.62
C GLN A 297 -9.02 8.66 -25.73
N MET A 298 -9.78 9.47 -26.47
CA MET A 298 -9.48 10.88 -26.71
C MET A 298 -10.55 11.76 -26.05
N ALA A 299 -10.11 12.82 -25.36
CA ALA A 299 -10.98 13.87 -24.87
C ALA A 299 -11.48 14.74 -26.02
N SER A 300 -12.55 15.51 -25.77
CA SER A 300 -13.17 16.40 -26.77
C SER A 300 -12.24 17.51 -27.28
N ASN A 301 -11.19 17.84 -26.54
CA ASN A 301 -10.14 18.78 -26.92
C ASN A 301 -9.01 18.15 -27.75
N GLY A 302 -9.14 16.88 -28.15
CA GLY A 302 -8.17 16.17 -28.97
C GLY A 302 -6.89 15.74 -28.22
N GLN A 303 -6.90 15.77 -26.88
CA GLN A 303 -5.84 15.17 -26.07
C GLN A 303 -6.21 13.74 -25.66
N PRO A 304 -5.24 12.82 -25.52
CA PRO A 304 -5.51 11.52 -24.92
C PRO A 304 -6.09 11.68 -23.51
N LEU A 305 -7.11 10.89 -23.19
CA LEU A 305 -7.54 10.78 -21.79
C LEU A 305 -6.43 10.08 -21.01
N VAL A 306 -6.14 10.59 -19.81
CA VAL A 306 -5.13 10.03 -18.92
C VAL A 306 -5.82 9.18 -17.86
N SER A 307 -5.28 7.99 -17.60
CA SER A 307 -5.65 7.18 -16.45
C SER A 307 -4.65 7.45 -15.34
N ASP A 308 -5.11 8.08 -14.27
CA ASP A 308 -4.26 8.43 -13.13
C ASP A 308 -4.05 7.25 -12.17
N PHE A 309 -2.89 7.27 -11.50
CA PHE A 309 -2.51 6.30 -10.47
C PHE A 309 -2.50 4.83 -10.92
N VAL A 310 -2.22 4.54 -12.19
CA VAL A 310 -2.15 3.17 -12.71
C VAL A 310 -0.91 2.43 -12.17
N PRO A 311 -1.05 1.21 -11.63
CA PRO A 311 0.07 0.32 -11.35
C PRO A 311 0.91 0.07 -12.60
N VAL A 312 2.21 0.31 -12.51
CA VAL A 312 3.17 0.13 -13.59
C VAL A 312 4.39 -0.65 -13.12
N ALA A 313 5.03 -1.37 -14.03
CA ALA A 313 6.36 -1.94 -13.85
C ALA A 313 7.39 -1.06 -14.57
N LEU A 314 8.40 -0.61 -13.83
CA LEU A 314 9.49 0.24 -14.30
C LEU A 314 10.75 -0.59 -14.49
N ASP A 315 11.15 -0.86 -15.72
CA ASP A 315 12.45 -1.43 -16.02
C ASP A 315 13.50 -0.31 -15.97
N LEU A 316 14.27 -0.25 -14.89
CA LEU A 316 15.31 0.76 -14.72
C LEU A 316 16.50 0.53 -15.65
N LYS A 317 16.74 -0.72 -16.08
CA LYS A 317 17.86 -1.05 -16.99
C LYS A 317 17.54 -0.63 -18.41
N GLN A 318 16.30 -0.90 -18.85
CA GLN A 318 15.84 -0.58 -20.20
C GLN A 318 15.30 0.86 -20.31
N GLY A 319 14.98 1.50 -19.19
CA GLY A 319 14.31 2.80 -19.18
C GLY A 319 12.90 2.70 -19.77
N THR A 320 12.16 1.65 -19.43
CA THR A 320 10.80 1.43 -19.92
C THR A 320 9.81 1.34 -18.78
N MET A 321 8.60 1.87 -18.97
CA MET A 321 7.48 1.76 -18.05
C MET A 321 6.36 0.99 -18.73
N ARG A 322 5.87 -0.06 -18.08
CA ARG A 322 4.81 -0.92 -18.62
C ARG A 322 3.61 -0.89 -17.68
N PRO A 323 2.47 -0.35 -18.10
CA PRO A 323 1.26 -0.39 -17.30
C PRO A 323 0.84 -1.84 -17.03
N LEU A 324 0.43 -2.14 -15.80
CA LEU A 324 -0.05 -3.48 -15.45
C LEU A 324 -1.50 -3.63 -15.85
N ARG A 325 -1.86 -4.69 -16.55
CA ARG A 325 -3.26 -5.04 -16.75
C ARG A 325 -3.85 -5.55 -15.44
N PRO A 326 -5.12 -5.23 -15.18
CA PRO A 326 -6.07 -4.63 -16.11
C PRO A 326 -6.38 -3.15 -15.81
N PHE A 327 -5.47 -2.48 -15.10
CA PHE A 327 -5.65 -1.12 -14.58
C PHE A 327 -5.87 -0.03 -15.66
N PRO A 328 -5.10 0.03 -16.78
CA PRO A 328 -5.32 1.02 -17.83
C PRO A 328 -6.67 0.90 -18.54
N GLU A 329 -7.24 -0.31 -18.53
CA GLU A 329 -8.43 -0.67 -19.30
C GLU A 329 -9.72 -0.47 -18.49
N GLY A 330 -9.61 -0.05 -17.22
CA GLY A 330 -10.74 0.32 -16.37
C GLY A 330 -11.60 -0.86 -15.95
N THR A 331 -11.06 -1.70 -15.06
CA THR A 331 -11.75 -2.93 -14.60
C THR A 331 -11.59 -3.24 -13.11
N VAL A 332 -10.93 -2.38 -12.34
CA VAL A 332 -10.81 -2.55 -10.87
C VAL A 332 -11.97 -1.80 -10.19
N PRO A 333 -12.87 -2.51 -9.47
CA PRO A 333 -14.05 -1.89 -8.89
C PRO A 333 -13.71 -0.77 -7.91
N ARG A 334 -14.26 0.43 -8.13
CA ARG A 334 -14.09 1.61 -7.25
C ARG A 334 -12.63 1.85 -6.89
N SER A 335 -11.71 1.86 -7.85
CA SER A 335 -10.29 1.83 -7.52
C SER A 335 -9.64 3.23 -7.53
N ARG A 336 -8.91 3.54 -6.46
CA ARG A 336 -7.89 4.61 -6.45
C ARG A 336 -6.57 4.13 -7.03
N ASN A 337 -6.44 2.81 -7.22
CA ASN A 337 -5.33 2.12 -7.86
C ASN A 337 -3.99 2.19 -7.10
N LEU A 338 -3.95 2.77 -5.90
CA LEU A 338 -2.74 2.90 -5.09
C LEU A 338 -2.25 1.54 -4.58
N ILE A 339 -0.98 1.21 -4.84
CA ILE A 339 -0.38 -0.04 -4.38
C ILE A 339 -0.06 0.06 -2.88
N ALA A 340 -0.81 -0.64 -2.04
CA ALA A 340 -0.60 -0.68 -0.60
C ALA A 340 0.51 -1.67 -0.17
N ALA A 341 0.65 -2.78 -0.90
CA ALA A 341 1.64 -3.83 -0.63
C ALA A 341 1.74 -4.83 -1.80
N ILE A 342 2.78 -5.67 -1.80
CA ILE A 342 2.99 -6.69 -2.84
C ILE A 342 3.28 -8.04 -2.20
N GLN A 343 2.42 -9.01 -2.44
CA GLN A 343 2.67 -10.41 -2.09
C GLN A 343 3.48 -11.07 -3.20
N ARG A 344 4.44 -11.93 -2.80
CA ARG A 344 5.30 -12.69 -3.72
C ARG A 344 5.12 -14.19 -3.54
N GLY A 345 5.00 -14.87 -4.67
CA GLY A 345 4.78 -16.29 -4.78
C GLY A 345 6.06 -17.07 -5.12
N PRO A 346 5.90 -18.31 -5.64
CA PRO A 346 4.65 -18.92 -6.09
C PRO A 346 3.63 -19.12 -4.95
N PHE A 347 2.33 -19.14 -5.30
CA PHE A 347 1.25 -19.22 -4.32
C PHE A 347 0.50 -20.55 -4.36
N ALA A 348 -0.11 -20.90 -3.24
CA ALA A 348 -1.18 -21.88 -3.15
C ALA A 348 -2.36 -21.23 -2.39
N ARG A 349 -3.46 -20.95 -3.09
CA ARG A 349 -4.66 -20.35 -2.51
C ARG A 349 -5.49 -21.39 -1.77
N VAL A 350 -5.88 -21.11 -0.53
CA VAL A 350 -6.79 -21.97 0.23
C VAL A 350 -8.20 -21.92 -0.37
N VAL A 351 -8.77 -23.07 -0.69
CA VAL A 351 -10.10 -23.23 -1.32
C VAL A 351 -10.82 -24.45 -0.75
N ASN A 352 -12.15 -24.53 -0.97
CA ASN A 352 -12.98 -25.69 -0.64
C ASN A 352 -12.95 -26.09 0.86
N THR A 353 -12.96 -25.11 1.75
CA THR A 353 -12.95 -25.31 3.21
C THR A 353 -14.28 -24.99 3.88
N ASP A 354 -15.31 -24.60 3.11
CA ASP A 354 -16.62 -24.17 3.60
C ASP A 354 -16.51 -23.06 4.65
N ASN A 355 -15.62 -22.08 4.41
CA ASN A 355 -15.31 -20.96 5.31
C ASN A 355 -14.73 -21.37 6.69
N THR A 356 -14.13 -22.56 6.81
CA THR A 356 -13.40 -22.96 8.02
C THR A 356 -11.93 -22.53 7.92
N CYS A 357 -11.02 -23.48 7.72
CA CYS A 357 -9.62 -23.27 7.39
C CYS A 357 -8.96 -24.59 6.98
N VAL A 358 -7.83 -24.51 6.27
CA VAL A 358 -6.94 -25.65 6.04
C VAL A 358 -5.87 -25.68 7.14
N ASN A 359 -5.68 -26.86 7.75
CA ASN A 359 -4.61 -27.05 8.74
C ASN A 359 -3.24 -27.10 8.05
N ILE A 360 -2.30 -26.33 8.58
CA ILE A 360 -0.87 -26.42 8.26
C ILE A 360 -0.25 -27.36 9.28
N ARG A 361 0.38 -28.44 8.81
CA ARG A 361 0.85 -29.54 9.68
C ARG A 361 2.37 -29.68 9.66
N ALA A 362 2.94 -30.19 10.75
CA ALA A 362 4.38 -30.41 10.86
C ALA A 362 4.92 -31.46 9.85
N GLU A 363 4.08 -32.42 9.46
CA GLU A 363 4.42 -33.49 8.52
C GLU A 363 3.28 -33.68 7.50
N PRO A 364 3.55 -34.24 6.30
CA PRO A 364 2.55 -34.43 5.23
C PRO A 364 1.61 -35.62 5.52
N LEU A 365 0.95 -35.62 6.67
CA LEU A 365 0.04 -36.68 7.08
C LEU A 365 -1.07 -36.15 8.03
N PRO A 366 -2.29 -36.72 7.99
CA PRO A 366 -3.44 -36.18 8.73
C PRO A 366 -3.29 -36.17 10.26
N SER A 367 -2.49 -37.06 10.83
CA SER A 367 -2.28 -37.16 12.29
C SER A 367 -1.13 -36.30 12.82
N ALA A 368 -0.42 -35.57 11.95
CA ALA A 368 0.69 -34.71 12.38
C ALA A 368 0.16 -33.50 13.17
N GLY A 369 0.99 -32.97 14.06
CA GLY A 369 0.67 -31.76 14.83
C GLY A 369 0.28 -30.60 13.90
N ILE A 370 -0.75 -29.86 14.30
CA ILE A 370 -1.22 -28.66 13.60
C ILE A 370 -0.37 -27.49 14.08
N LEU A 371 0.28 -26.80 13.14
CA LEU A 371 1.10 -25.61 13.38
C LEU A 371 0.27 -24.33 13.26
N ASP A 372 -0.67 -24.30 12.31
CA ASP A 372 -1.52 -23.14 12.02
C ASP A 372 -2.81 -23.58 11.27
N CYS A 373 -3.77 -22.68 11.13
CA CYS A 373 -4.99 -22.88 10.34
C CYS A 373 -5.28 -21.69 9.42
N ALA A 374 -5.03 -21.88 8.12
CA ALA A 374 -5.19 -20.83 7.11
C ALA A 374 -6.63 -20.75 6.59
N ALA A 375 -7.25 -19.58 6.67
CA ALA A 375 -8.63 -19.36 6.22
C ALA A 375 -8.82 -19.57 4.71
N GLU A 376 -10.06 -19.80 4.28
CA GLU A 376 -10.39 -19.79 2.86
C GLU A 376 -9.99 -18.46 2.20
N GLY A 377 -9.37 -18.53 1.03
CA GLY A 377 -8.88 -17.36 0.30
C GLY A 377 -7.50 -16.86 0.73
N VAL A 378 -6.87 -17.40 1.78
CA VAL A 378 -5.47 -17.07 2.11
C VAL A 378 -4.56 -17.53 0.98
N LEU A 379 -3.58 -16.69 0.60
CA LEU A 379 -2.49 -17.09 -0.29
C LEU A 379 -1.33 -17.59 0.56
N LEU A 380 -1.05 -18.89 0.49
CA LEU A 380 0.14 -19.49 1.08
C LEU A 380 1.30 -19.38 0.10
N THR A 381 2.52 -19.20 0.59
CA THR A 381 3.71 -19.33 -0.25
C THR A 381 3.99 -20.81 -0.50
N ASP A 382 4.02 -21.23 -1.76
CA ASP A 382 4.41 -22.59 -2.16
C ASP A 382 5.94 -22.72 -2.13
N LEU A 383 6.46 -23.64 -1.31
CA LEU A 383 7.90 -23.85 -1.13
C LEU A 383 8.47 -24.89 -2.09
N GLY A 384 7.68 -25.35 -3.07
CA GLY A 384 8.12 -26.19 -4.18
C GLY A 384 8.32 -27.67 -3.85
N LEU A 385 7.96 -28.10 -2.63
CA LEU A 385 8.01 -29.50 -2.23
C LEU A 385 6.61 -30.10 -2.16
N ALA A 386 6.44 -31.26 -2.78
CA ALA A 386 5.23 -32.06 -2.71
C ALA A 386 5.54 -33.48 -2.22
N LYS A 387 4.67 -34.05 -1.40
CA LYS A 387 4.76 -35.44 -0.92
C LYS A 387 3.41 -36.11 -0.95
N ASP A 388 3.39 -37.36 -1.44
CA ASP A 388 2.18 -38.19 -1.39
C ASP A 388 2.16 -39.02 -0.11
N PHE A 389 1.01 -39.03 0.56
CA PHE A 389 0.75 -39.88 1.70
C PHE A 389 -0.67 -40.42 1.63
N ALA A 390 -0.81 -41.75 1.69
CA ALA A 390 -2.10 -42.46 1.70
C ALA A 390 -3.09 -42.00 0.60
N GLY A 391 -2.58 -41.69 -0.61
CA GLY A 391 -3.40 -41.27 -1.76
C GLY A 391 -3.76 -39.78 -1.77
N SER A 392 -3.23 -38.97 -0.87
CA SER A 392 -3.32 -37.51 -0.91
C SER A 392 -1.96 -36.87 -1.13
N THR A 393 -1.91 -35.85 -1.99
CA THR A 393 -0.72 -35.01 -2.15
C THR A 393 -0.73 -33.89 -1.12
N TRP A 394 0.42 -33.62 -0.53
CA TRP A 394 0.66 -32.55 0.44
C TRP A 394 1.69 -31.58 -0.13
N LEU A 395 1.42 -30.28 -0.02
CA LEU A 395 2.34 -29.22 -0.43
C LEU A 395 3.03 -28.63 0.80
N HIS A 396 4.32 -28.39 0.68
CA HIS A 396 5.08 -27.64 1.67
C HIS A 396 4.86 -26.14 1.43
N VAL A 397 4.39 -25.44 2.46
CA VAL A 397 3.87 -24.08 2.36
C VAL A 397 4.28 -23.24 3.57
N ALA A 398 4.28 -21.92 3.39
CA ALA A 398 4.36 -20.96 4.49
C ALA A 398 3.10 -20.08 4.55
N THR A 399 2.57 -19.86 5.76
CA THR A 399 1.47 -18.90 5.99
C THR A 399 2.00 -17.46 6.03
N PRO A 400 1.15 -16.44 5.80
CA PRO A 400 1.56 -15.05 5.97
C PRO A 400 2.09 -14.75 7.38
N ALA A 401 1.56 -15.40 8.41
CA ALA A 401 2.03 -15.29 9.80
C ALA A 401 3.39 -15.99 10.05
N GLY A 402 3.97 -16.65 9.05
CA GLY A 402 5.29 -17.29 9.10
C GLY A 402 5.30 -18.76 9.53
N ALA A 403 4.14 -19.42 9.66
CA ALA A 403 4.11 -20.85 9.94
C ALA A 403 4.46 -21.66 8.69
N GLU A 404 5.56 -22.43 8.76
CA GLU A 404 6.03 -23.30 7.68
C GLU A 404 5.64 -24.77 7.97
N GLY A 405 5.01 -25.43 7.01
CA GLY A 405 4.57 -26.81 7.16
C GLY A 405 3.87 -27.37 5.93
N TRP A 406 3.01 -28.37 6.13
CA TRP A 406 2.36 -29.14 5.07
C TRP A 406 0.86 -28.93 5.06
N ALA A 407 0.30 -28.61 3.90
CA ALA A 407 -1.13 -28.52 3.66
C ALA A 407 -1.56 -29.53 2.59
N ASN A 408 -2.75 -30.11 2.75
CA ASN A 408 -3.26 -31.08 1.78
C ASN A 408 -3.69 -30.35 0.49
N ALA A 409 -3.16 -30.81 -0.65
CA ALA A 409 -3.34 -30.20 -1.95
C ALA A 409 -4.81 -30.16 -2.42
N GLN A 410 -5.69 -31.00 -1.89
CA GLN A 410 -7.12 -30.97 -2.24
C GLN A 410 -7.84 -29.68 -1.81
N TYR A 411 -7.24 -28.93 -0.88
CA TYR A 411 -7.74 -27.64 -0.38
C TYR A 411 -6.94 -26.45 -0.94
N LEU A 412 -6.15 -26.67 -2.01
CA LEU A 412 -5.26 -25.67 -2.56
C LEU A 412 -5.46 -25.53 -4.08
N GLU A 413 -5.43 -24.28 -4.55
CA GLU A 413 -5.33 -23.90 -5.97
C GLU A 413 -3.95 -23.26 -6.20
N ARG A 414 -3.13 -23.82 -7.09
CA ARG A 414 -1.76 -23.35 -7.39
C ARG A 414 -1.72 -22.44 -8.60
#